data_AF-A0A5J6J881-F1
#
_entry.id   AF-A0A5J6J881-F1
#
_cell.length_a   1.000
_cell.length_b   1.000
_cell.length_c   1.000
_cell.angle_alpha   90.00
_cell.angle_beta   90.00
_cell.angle_gamma   90.00
#
_symmetry.space_group_name_H-M   'P 1'
#
loop_
_entity.id
_entity.type
_entity.pdbx_description
1 polymer ?
#
loop_
_entity_poly.entity_id
_entity_poly.type
_entity_poly.pdbx_seq_one_letter_code
_entity_poly.pdbx_strand_id
1 'polypeptide(L)'
;MGTVVVGFRLGSDAKGRQATLVLTEAGVLHQSAGLLGMEPRPARPHAPIAPDRHPVPRQAAELRKVYAALINRGYTRELIPPACVRLDTVEHALHAQPYGSHAPRPHPELIADFTGAAPAGPGSLDDALAAFYTAIGITPRPRTPFPPGTAAVPRRVRAALRTLTDGQALTSGPQRSPGWTVTAGGIRLHAGGTKRTLDPREAADLQAALTAWLHHQQRTRPPGT
;
A
#
# COMPACT_ATOMS: atom_id res chain seq x y z
N MET A 1 6.56 -1.58 -30.50
CA MET A 1 5.31 -1.82 -29.76
C MET A 1 5.22 -0.73 -28.71
N GLY A 2 4.08 -0.04 -28.64
CA GLY A 2 3.84 0.97 -27.62
C GLY A 2 3.78 0.37 -26.20
N THR A 3 4.07 1.17 -25.19
CA THR A 3 4.17 0.74 -23.79
C THR A 3 2.86 0.94 -23.01
N VAL A 4 2.54 0.00 -22.11
CA VAL A 4 1.45 0.20 -21.14
C VAL A 4 2.00 0.91 -19.90
N VAL A 5 1.27 1.92 -19.42
CA VAL A 5 1.64 2.68 -18.23
C VAL A 5 0.48 2.86 -17.26
N VAL A 6 0.82 3.12 -16.00
CA VAL A 6 -0.12 3.56 -14.96
C VAL A 6 0.41 4.79 -14.26
N GLY A 7 -0.42 5.80 -14.09
CA GLY A 7 0.05 7.07 -13.55
C GLY A 7 -1.07 7.95 -13.03
N PHE A 8 -0.69 9.10 -12.49
CA PHE A 8 -1.60 10.14 -12.03
C PHE A 8 -0.91 11.51 -12.07
N ARG A 9 -1.71 12.58 -11.99
CA ARG A 9 -1.23 13.94 -11.75
C ARG A 9 -2.05 14.61 -10.66
N LEU A 10 -1.37 15.02 -9.60
CA LEU A 10 -1.96 15.76 -8.49
C LEU A 10 -1.42 17.20 -8.45
N GLY A 11 -2.32 18.13 -8.12
CA GLY A 11 -2.05 19.53 -7.87
C GLY A 11 -2.30 19.89 -6.41
N SER A 12 -1.65 20.97 -5.96
CA SER A 12 -1.84 21.59 -4.66
C SER A 12 -2.06 23.08 -4.88
N ASP A 13 -3.30 23.54 -4.77
CA ASP A 13 -3.65 24.95 -4.96
C ASP A 13 -2.96 25.83 -3.90
N ALA A 14 -2.90 25.36 -2.65
CA ALA A 14 -2.21 26.04 -1.55
C ALA A 14 -0.71 26.24 -1.80
N LYS A 15 -0.08 25.36 -2.58
CA LYS A 15 1.36 25.42 -2.89
C LYS A 15 1.66 25.93 -4.29
N GLY A 16 0.63 26.14 -5.13
CA GLY A 16 0.83 26.48 -6.54
C GLY A 16 1.61 25.42 -7.32
N ARG A 17 1.55 24.13 -6.92
CA ARG A 17 2.43 23.06 -7.45
C ARG A 17 1.66 21.85 -7.96
N GLN A 18 2.30 21.12 -8.86
CA GLN A 18 1.81 19.85 -9.40
C GLN A 18 2.91 18.79 -9.43
N ALA A 19 2.50 17.53 -9.40
CA ALA A 19 3.35 16.36 -9.52
C ALA A 19 2.68 15.31 -10.40
N THR A 20 3.43 14.76 -11.35
CA THR A 20 3.02 13.63 -12.20
C THR A 20 3.90 12.45 -11.91
N LEU A 21 3.31 11.26 -11.78
CA LEU A 21 4.03 10.00 -11.69
C LEU A 21 3.48 9.02 -12.72
N VAL A 22 4.36 8.30 -13.38
CA VAL A 22 4.03 7.29 -14.40
C VAL A 22 4.94 6.08 -14.21
N LEU A 23 4.34 4.91 -13.99
CA LEU A 23 4.99 3.62 -13.92
C LEU A 23 4.79 2.86 -15.23
N THR A 24 5.86 2.35 -15.82
CA THR A 24 5.82 1.58 -17.07
C THR A 24 5.83 0.08 -16.83
N GLU A 25 5.46 -0.69 -17.86
CA GLU A 25 5.52 -2.16 -17.85
C GLU A 25 6.95 -2.72 -17.64
N ALA A 26 7.99 -1.94 -17.97
CA ALA A 26 9.39 -2.28 -17.66
C ALA A 26 9.75 -2.08 -16.17
N GLY A 27 8.81 -1.56 -15.36
CA GLY A 27 9.03 -1.27 -13.95
C GLY A 27 9.80 0.01 -13.71
N VAL A 28 9.80 0.96 -14.65
CA VAL A 28 10.45 2.26 -14.48
C VAL A 28 9.43 3.26 -13.95
N LEU A 29 9.79 3.96 -12.88
CA LEU A 29 8.96 5.02 -12.31
C LEU A 29 9.46 6.39 -12.77
N HIS A 30 8.74 7.00 -13.70
CA HIS A 30 8.95 8.36 -14.18
C HIS A 30 8.21 9.35 -13.29
N GLN A 31 8.83 10.51 -13.07
CA GLN A 31 8.30 11.56 -12.23
C GLN A 31 8.57 12.93 -12.84
N SER A 32 7.61 13.82 -12.76
CA SER A 32 7.78 15.25 -13.06
C SER A 32 7.10 16.09 -12.00
N ALA A 33 7.65 17.27 -11.73
CA ALA A 33 7.07 18.23 -10.81
C ALA A 33 7.23 19.64 -11.36
N GLY A 34 6.31 20.53 -10.99
CA GLY A 34 6.33 21.90 -11.48
C GLY A 34 5.33 22.79 -10.79
N LEU A 35 5.26 24.03 -11.25
CA LEU A 35 4.19 24.95 -10.87
C LEU A 35 2.89 24.56 -11.56
N LEU A 36 1.77 24.80 -10.90
CA LEU A 36 0.43 24.62 -11.49
C LEU A 36 0.31 25.46 -12.77
N GLY A 37 -0.21 24.86 -13.84
CA GLY A 37 -0.40 25.52 -15.14
C GLY A 37 0.85 25.65 -16.01
N MET A 38 2.03 25.29 -15.50
CA MET A 38 3.29 25.31 -16.25
C MET A 38 3.69 23.91 -16.70
N GLU A 39 4.55 23.80 -17.71
CA GLU A 39 5.10 22.51 -18.11
C GLU A 39 5.94 21.92 -16.95
N PRO A 40 5.63 20.71 -16.45
CA PRO A 40 6.33 20.13 -15.33
C PRO A 40 7.71 19.63 -15.74
N ARG A 41 8.72 19.83 -14.90
CA ARG A 41 10.09 19.41 -15.18
C ARG A 41 10.26 17.93 -14.89
N PRO A 42 10.63 17.09 -15.88
CA PRO A 42 10.93 15.68 -15.64
C PRO A 42 12.17 15.54 -14.75
N ALA A 43 12.07 14.67 -13.75
CA ALA A 43 13.19 14.26 -12.93
C ALA A 43 13.75 12.93 -13.42
N ARG A 44 14.92 12.56 -12.90
CA ARG A 44 15.52 11.26 -13.20
C ARG A 44 14.54 10.15 -12.76
N PRO A 45 14.21 9.20 -13.65
CA PRO A 45 13.32 8.11 -13.31
C PRO A 45 14.02 7.11 -12.39
N HIS A 46 13.22 6.39 -11.62
CA HIS A 46 13.68 5.33 -10.73
C HIS A 46 13.55 3.99 -11.46
N ALA A 47 14.69 3.42 -11.85
CA ALA A 47 14.75 2.11 -12.49
C ALA A 47 14.89 0.99 -11.45
N PRO A 48 14.38 -0.21 -11.75
CA PRO A 48 14.62 -1.39 -10.93
C PRO A 48 16.11 -1.79 -10.98
N ILE A 49 16.62 -2.35 -9.88
CA ILE A 49 18.03 -2.75 -9.76
C ILE A 49 18.13 -4.24 -10.07
N ALA A 50 18.92 -4.63 -11.07
CA ALA A 50 19.17 -6.05 -11.33
C ALA A 50 19.98 -6.71 -10.20
N PRO A 51 19.69 -7.97 -9.80
CA PRO A 51 18.60 -8.84 -10.28
C PRO A 51 17.32 -8.65 -9.45
N ASP A 52 16.39 -7.80 -9.90
CA ASP A 52 15.05 -7.70 -9.31
C ASP A 52 14.12 -8.71 -9.99
N ARG A 53 13.59 -9.66 -9.21
CA ARG A 53 12.64 -10.68 -9.71
C ARG A 53 11.23 -10.12 -9.90
N HIS A 54 10.89 -9.00 -9.26
CA HIS A 54 9.54 -8.42 -9.27
C HIS A 54 9.58 -6.88 -9.37
N PRO A 55 10.17 -6.33 -10.44
CA PRO A 55 10.37 -4.89 -10.58
C PRO A 55 9.05 -4.12 -10.58
N VAL A 56 8.05 -4.61 -11.31
CA VAL A 56 6.74 -3.95 -11.44
C VAL A 56 5.96 -3.92 -10.11
N PRO A 57 5.74 -5.05 -9.39
CA PRO A 57 5.05 -5.02 -8.10
C PRO A 57 5.72 -4.13 -7.05
N ARG A 58 7.06 -4.10 -7.02
CA ARG A 58 7.82 -3.26 -6.09
C ARG A 58 7.59 -1.77 -6.39
N GLN A 59 7.67 -1.39 -7.66
CA GLN A 59 7.51 0.01 -8.07
C GLN A 59 6.04 0.46 -7.96
N ALA A 60 5.08 -0.45 -8.15
CA ALA A 60 3.68 -0.18 -7.84
C ALA A 60 3.44 0.07 -6.34
N ALA A 61 4.19 -0.60 -5.45
CA ALA A 61 4.15 -0.29 -4.02
C ALA A 61 4.76 1.09 -3.71
N GLU A 62 5.86 1.47 -4.37
CA GLU A 62 6.41 2.82 -4.27
C GLU A 62 5.45 3.88 -4.82
N LEU A 63 4.78 3.62 -5.95
CA LEU A 63 3.76 4.51 -6.51
C LEU A 63 2.64 4.78 -5.49
N ARG A 64 2.15 3.75 -4.79
CA ARG A 64 1.17 3.89 -3.69
C ARG A 64 1.70 4.75 -2.55
N LYS A 65 2.94 4.53 -2.12
CA LYS A 65 3.58 5.31 -1.04
C LYS A 65 3.68 6.79 -1.42
N VAL A 66 4.13 7.09 -2.65
CA VAL A 66 4.27 8.46 -3.11
C VAL A 66 2.91 9.14 -3.27
N TYR A 67 1.90 8.43 -3.80
CA TYR A 67 0.54 8.94 -3.87
C TYR A 67 0.03 9.35 -2.48
N ALA A 68 0.09 8.45 -1.50
CA ALA A 68 -0.33 8.74 -0.12
C ALA A 68 0.48 9.90 0.50
N ALA A 69 1.79 9.96 0.24
CA ALA A 69 2.63 11.06 0.71
C ALA A 69 2.26 12.42 0.08
N LEU A 70 1.86 12.44 -1.20
CA LEU A 70 1.40 13.66 -1.89
C LEU A 70 0.06 14.14 -1.31
N ILE A 71 -0.91 13.23 -1.13
CA ILE A 71 -2.19 13.54 -0.46
C ILE A 71 -1.95 14.13 0.94
N ASN A 72 -1.11 13.47 1.75
CA ASN A 72 -0.76 13.95 3.10
C ASN A 72 -0.05 15.30 3.10
N ARG A 73 0.63 15.67 2.00
CA ARG A 73 1.27 16.98 1.81
C ARG A 73 0.30 18.02 1.24
N GLY A 74 -0.98 17.72 1.06
CA GLY A 74 -1.99 18.65 0.54
C GLY A 74 -2.05 18.78 -0.97
N TYR A 75 -1.61 17.75 -1.72
CA TYR A 75 -1.86 17.65 -3.15
C TYR A 75 -3.21 16.96 -3.40
N THR A 76 -4.31 17.68 -3.15
CA THR A 76 -5.67 17.12 -3.20
C THR A 76 -6.40 17.41 -4.50
N ARG A 77 -5.86 18.28 -5.37
CA ARG A 77 -6.48 18.58 -6.66
C ARG A 77 -6.11 17.51 -7.67
N GLU A 78 -7.07 16.70 -8.10
CA GLU A 78 -6.85 15.74 -9.17
C GLU A 78 -6.83 16.47 -10.52
N LEU A 79 -5.64 16.58 -11.11
CA LEU A 79 -5.46 17.15 -12.45
C LEU A 79 -5.58 16.05 -13.51
N ILE A 80 -5.01 14.89 -13.20
CA ILE A 80 -5.22 13.62 -13.90
C ILE A 80 -5.47 12.56 -12.83
N PRO A 81 -6.67 11.96 -12.80
CA PRO A 81 -6.96 10.88 -11.87
C PRO A 81 -6.07 9.67 -12.18
N PRO A 82 -5.81 8.79 -11.19
CA PRO A 82 -5.11 7.54 -11.43
C PRO A 82 -5.70 6.74 -12.59
N ALA A 83 -4.87 6.43 -13.59
CA ALA A 83 -5.32 5.77 -14.81
C ALA A 83 -4.25 4.82 -15.38
N CYS A 84 -4.72 3.74 -16.00
CA CYS A 84 -3.92 2.86 -16.85
C CYS A 84 -4.19 3.21 -18.31
N VAL A 85 -3.14 3.49 -19.08
CA VAL A 85 -3.25 3.84 -20.51
C VAL A 85 -2.19 3.11 -21.32
N ARG A 86 -2.53 2.82 -22.56
CA ARG A 86 -1.57 2.30 -23.55
C ARG A 86 -1.08 3.49 -24.37
N LEU A 87 0.24 3.66 -24.44
CA LEU A 87 0.89 4.72 -25.20
C LEU A 87 1.55 4.11 -26.42
N ASP A 88 1.62 4.85 -27.53
CA ASP A 88 2.39 4.44 -28.71
C ASP A 88 3.90 4.69 -28.54
N THR A 89 4.27 5.53 -27.57
CA THR A 89 5.67 5.80 -27.21
C THR A 89 6.40 4.52 -26.82
N VAL A 90 7.61 4.38 -27.37
CA VAL A 90 8.54 3.30 -27.04
C VAL A 90 9.46 3.79 -25.94
N GLU A 91 9.43 3.11 -24.80
CA GLU A 91 10.32 3.42 -23.70
C GLU A 91 11.79 3.08 -24.04
N HIS A 92 12.71 3.91 -23.56
CA HIS A 92 14.15 3.66 -23.68
C HIS A 92 14.54 2.33 -23.03
N ALA A 93 15.32 1.53 -23.76
CA ALA A 93 15.82 0.26 -23.23
C ALA A 93 16.62 0.46 -21.93
N LEU A 94 16.27 -0.30 -20.90
CA LEU A 94 16.99 -0.28 -19.63
C LEU A 94 18.32 -1.02 -19.76
N HIS A 95 19.40 -0.37 -19.31
CA HIS A 95 20.67 -1.04 -19.10
C HIS A 95 20.56 -2.03 -17.92
N ALA A 96 21.26 -3.17 -18.01
CA ALA A 96 21.33 -4.15 -16.91
C ALA A 96 21.87 -3.57 -15.59
N GLN A 97 22.65 -2.48 -15.69
CA GLN A 97 23.20 -1.73 -14.56
C GLN A 97 22.76 -0.26 -14.68
N PRO A 98 21.54 0.11 -14.26
CA PRO A 98 20.95 1.42 -14.53
C PRO A 98 21.43 2.51 -13.55
N TYR A 99 22.75 2.65 -13.41
CA TYR A 99 23.40 3.62 -12.52
C TYR A 99 24.60 4.31 -13.18
N GLY A 100 25.07 5.41 -12.59
CA GLY A 100 26.18 6.20 -13.13
C GLY A 100 25.88 6.77 -14.52
N SER A 101 26.77 6.51 -15.49
CA SER A 101 26.61 6.89 -16.90
C SER A 101 25.46 6.17 -17.61
N HIS A 102 25.03 5.02 -17.07
CA HIS A 102 23.93 4.21 -17.60
C HIS A 102 22.61 4.46 -16.87
N ALA A 103 22.57 5.47 -15.99
CA ALA A 103 21.33 5.86 -15.34
C ALA A 103 20.29 6.28 -16.39
N PRO A 104 19.03 5.82 -16.23
CA PRO A 104 17.97 6.17 -17.17
C PRO A 104 17.79 7.69 -17.19
N ARG A 105 17.62 8.24 -18.39
CA ARG A 105 17.42 9.67 -18.60
C ARG A 105 15.94 10.02 -18.38
N PRO A 106 15.63 11.27 -17.99
CA PRO A 106 14.25 11.73 -17.99
C PRO A 106 13.61 11.56 -19.37
N HIS A 107 12.35 11.13 -19.40
CA HIS A 107 11.60 10.86 -20.63
C HIS A 107 10.41 11.82 -20.76
N PRO A 108 10.63 13.06 -21.25
CA PRO A 108 9.58 14.08 -21.33
C PRO A 108 8.41 13.64 -22.20
N GLU A 109 8.68 13.02 -23.35
CA GLU A 109 7.68 12.53 -24.30
C GLU A 109 6.71 11.54 -23.65
N LEU A 110 7.20 10.57 -22.87
CA LEU A 110 6.35 9.60 -22.16
C LEU A 110 5.39 10.29 -21.18
N ILE A 111 5.85 11.34 -20.49
CA ILE A 111 5.01 12.11 -19.57
C ILE A 111 3.98 12.95 -20.33
N ALA A 112 4.37 13.54 -21.47
CA ALA A 112 3.48 14.30 -22.33
C ALA A 112 2.39 13.41 -22.93
N ASP A 113 2.76 12.24 -23.46
CA ASP A 113 1.85 11.26 -24.03
C ASP A 113 0.86 10.72 -22.99
N PHE A 114 1.34 10.39 -21.78
CA PHE A 114 0.46 10.05 -20.67
C PHE A 114 -0.53 11.17 -20.37
N THR A 115 -0.08 12.42 -20.36
CA THR A 115 -0.92 13.60 -20.11
C THR A 115 -2.01 13.75 -21.16
N GLY A 116 -1.69 13.52 -22.43
CA GLY A 116 -2.63 13.61 -23.55
C GLY A 116 -3.60 12.43 -23.65
N ALA A 117 -3.18 11.24 -23.24
CA ALA A 117 -3.99 10.02 -23.32
C ALA A 117 -4.85 9.77 -22.07
N ALA A 118 -4.59 10.46 -20.95
CA ALA A 118 -5.25 10.18 -19.69
C ALA A 118 -6.77 10.47 -19.75
N PRO A 119 -7.61 9.57 -19.22
CA PRO A 119 -9.05 9.73 -19.26
C PRO A 119 -9.54 10.87 -18.36
N ALA A 120 -10.57 11.57 -18.81
CA ALA A 120 -11.32 12.52 -18.01
C ALA A 120 -12.43 11.79 -17.24
N GLY A 121 -12.12 11.31 -16.03
CA GLY A 121 -13.11 10.66 -15.17
C GLY A 121 -12.50 10.15 -13.87
N PRO A 122 -13.25 10.13 -12.76
CA PRO A 122 -12.72 9.73 -11.46
C PRO A 122 -12.17 8.30 -11.52
N GLY A 123 -11.03 8.06 -10.89
CA GLY A 123 -10.38 6.75 -10.86
C GLY A 123 -9.64 6.54 -9.55
N SER A 124 -9.69 5.33 -8.99
CA SER A 124 -8.88 4.98 -7.83
C SER A 124 -7.53 4.43 -8.27
N LEU A 125 -6.48 4.69 -7.48
CA LEU A 125 -5.14 4.16 -7.78
C LEU A 125 -5.12 2.63 -7.79
N ASP A 126 -5.91 1.98 -6.94
CA ASP A 126 -5.96 0.52 -6.89
C ASP A 126 -6.67 -0.07 -8.11
N ASP A 127 -7.73 0.56 -8.62
CA ASP A 127 -8.39 0.14 -9.87
C ASP A 127 -7.47 0.34 -11.07
N ALA A 128 -6.78 1.47 -11.15
CA ALA A 128 -5.80 1.74 -12.20
C ALA A 128 -4.65 0.72 -12.18
N LEU A 129 -4.15 0.35 -10.99
CA LEU A 129 -3.13 -0.68 -10.84
C LEU A 129 -3.65 -2.08 -11.20
N ALA A 130 -4.91 -2.41 -10.88
CA ALA A 130 -5.53 -3.68 -11.26
C ALA A 130 -5.69 -3.80 -12.79
N ALA A 131 -6.11 -2.72 -13.46
CA ALA A 131 -6.17 -2.62 -14.91
C ALA A 131 -4.78 -2.75 -15.54
N PHE A 132 -3.78 -2.08 -14.97
CA PHE A 132 -2.39 -2.14 -15.41
C PHE A 132 -1.83 -3.56 -15.36
N TYR A 133 -1.97 -4.24 -14.22
CA TYR A 133 -1.55 -5.63 -14.05
C TYR A 133 -2.20 -6.56 -15.08
N THR A 134 -3.52 -6.43 -15.28
CA THR A 134 -4.25 -7.16 -16.31
C THR A 134 -3.69 -6.92 -17.70
N ALA A 135 -3.39 -5.66 -18.05
CA ALA A 135 -2.89 -5.28 -19.37
C ALA A 135 -1.47 -5.80 -19.67
N ILE A 136 -0.59 -5.88 -18.67
CA ILE A 136 0.78 -6.40 -18.83
C ILE A 136 0.86 -7.92 -18.63
N GLY A 137 -0.28 -8.62 -18.54
CA GLY A 137 -0.33 -10.06 -18.36
C GLY A 137 0.16 -10.54 -16.99
N ILE A 138 0.41 -9.63 -16.05
CA ILE A 138 0.59 -9.98 -14.64
C ILE A 138 -0.82 -10.10 -14.08
N THR A 139 -1.42 -11.28 -14.14
CA THR A 139 -2.68 -11.49 -13.43
C THR A 139 -2.42 -11.12 -11.98
N PRO A 140 -3.08 -10.08 -11.41
CA PRO A 140 -3.01 -9.87 -9.98
C PRO A 140 -3.45 -11.20 -9.41
N ARG A 141 -2.56 -11.89 -8.66
CA ARG A 141 -2.95 -13.12 -7.98
C ARG A 141 -4.28 -12.76 -7.34
N PRO A 142 -5.40 -13.44 -7.70
CA PRO A 142 -6.68 -13.07 -7.17
C PRO A 142 -6.43 -12.90 -5.68
N ARG A 143 -6.85 -11.77 -5.11
CA ARG A 143 -7.18 -11.77 -3.70
C ARG A 143 -8.35 -12.74 -3.62
N THR A 144 -8.08 -14.04 -3.76
CA THR A 144 -8.74 -15.04 -2.96
C THR A 144 -8.75 -14.35 -1.61
N PRO A 145 -9.94 -14.02 -1.06
CA PRO A 145 -10.01 -13.73 0.35
C PRO A 145 -9.21 -14.87 0.94
N PHE A 146 -8.05 -14.59 1.53
CA PHE A 146 -7.30 -15.64 2.18
C PHE A 146 -8.36 -16.22 3.13
N PRO A 147 -8.87 -17.46 2.92
CA PRO A 147 -9.58 -18.10 4.01
C PRO A 147 -8.52 -18.09 5.10
N PRO A 148 -8.71 -17.43 6.25
CA PRO A 148 -7.65 -17.00 7.16
C PRO A 148 -6.56 -18.08 7.26
N GLY A 149 -5.52 -17.88 6.46
CA GLY A 149 -4.77 -18.99 5.90
C GLY A 149 -3.37 -18.86 6.40
N THR A 150 -3.15 -19.46 7.57
CA THR A 150 -1.86 -20.02 7.96
C THR A 150 -0.62 -19.15 7.70
N ALA A 151 -0.71 -17.84 7.94
CA ALA A 151 0.38 -17.23 8.69
C ALA A 151 0.49 -18.10 9.95
N ALA A 152 1.58 -18.85 10.11
CA ALA A 152 1.76 -19.76 11.23
C ALA A 152 1.37 -18.99 12.49
N VAL A 153 0.19 -19.29 13.03
CA VAL A 153 -0.44 -18.46 14.07
C VAL A 153 0.63 -18.27 15.12
N PRO A 154 1.09 -17.03 15.39
CA PRO A 154 2.22 -16.80 16.28
C PRO A 154 1.99 -17.59 17.55
N ARG A 155 3.04 -18.25 18.08
CA ARG A 155 2.89 -19.18 19.22
C ARG A 155 2.04 -18.59 20.35
N ARG A 156 2.16 -17.27 20.58
CA ARG A 156 1.37 -16.49 21.52
C ARG A 156 -0.13 -16.46 21.22
N VAL A 157 -0.53 -16.22 19.97
CA VAL A 157 -1.94 -16.24 19.52
C VAL A 157 -2.53 -17.65 19.65
N ARG A 158 -1.75 -18.69 19.35
CA ARG A 158 -2.20 -20.10 19.49
C ARG A 158 -2.35 -20.53 20.94
N ALA A 159 -1.48 -20.04 21.82
CA ALA A 159 -1.61 -20.23 23.26
C ALA A 159 -2.86 -19.51 23.78
N ALA A 160 -3.03 -18.23 23.43
CA ALA A 160 -4.19 -17.42 23.80
C ALA A 160 -5.53 -18.03 23.32
N LEU A 161 -5.57 -18.53 22.08
CA LEU A 161 -6.76 -19.18 21.53
C LEU A 161 -7.09 -20.48 22.28
N ARG A 162 -6.10 -21.28 22.67
CA ARG A 162 -6.32 -22.47 23.50
C ARG A 162 -6.89 -22.07 24.86
N THR A 163 -6.26 -21.12 25.55
CA THR A 163 -6.75 -20.58 26.83
C THR A 163 -8.22 -20.13 26.75
N LEU A 164 -8.60 -19.40 25.70
CA LEU A 164 -10.00 -18.98 25.49
C LEU A 164 -10.94 -20.14 25.17
N THR A 165 -10.48 -21.14 24.41
CA THR A 165 -11.26 -22.35 24.10
C THR A 165 -11.47 -23.22 25.34
N ASP A 166 -10.49 -23.24 26.25
CA ASP A 166 -10.54 -23.92 27.55
C ASP A 166 -11.38 -23.14 28.60
N GLY A 167 -12.03 -22.05 28.19
CA GLY A 167 -12.88 -21.20 29.05
C GLY A 167 -12.11 -20.32 30.03
N GLN A 168 -10.79 -20.22 29.90
CA GLN A 168 -9.93 -19.45 30.79
C GLN A 168 -9.80 -17.99 30.31
N ALA A 169 -9.63 -17.07 31.26
CA ALA A 169 -9.43 -15.65 30.98
C ALA A 169 -7.96 -15.34 30.70
N LEU A 170 -7.69 -14.50 29.70
CA LEU A 170 -6.38 -13.90 29.47
C LEU A 170 -6.29 -12.58 30.23
N THR A 171 -5.29 -12.42 31.09
CA THR A 171 -5.13 -11.24 31.94
C THR A 171 -3.80 -10.56 31.70
N SER A 172 -3.77 -9.24 31.86
CA SER A 172 -2.55 -8.44 31.86
C SER A 172 -1.76 -8.67 33.16
N GLY A 173 -0.93 -9.72 33.21
CA GLY A 173 -0.01 -10.01 34.32
C GLY A 173 -0.67 -10.12 35.71
N PRO A 174 0.11 -10.43 36.77
CA PRO A 174 -0.42 -10.46 38.11
C PRO A 174 -0.71 -9.03 38.60
N GLN A 175 -1.99 -8.64 38.49
CA GLN A 175 -2.67 -7.84 39.50
C GLN A 175 -2.25 -6.36 39.61
N ARG A 176 -2.40 -5.56 38.54
CA ARG A 176 -2.41 -4.07 38.64
C ARG A 176 -3.33 -3.42 37.61
N SER A 177 -4.26 -2.59 38.08
CA SER A 177 -4.84 -1.53 37.25
C SER A 177 -3.78 -0.44 37.01
N PRO A 178 -3.68 0.12 35.79
CA PRO A 178 -4.44 -0.23 34.59
C PRO A 178 -3.99 -1.54 33.91
N GLY A 179 -4.96 -2.29 33.39
CA GLY A 179 -4.77 -3.63 32.81
C GLY A 179 -5.91 -4.04 31.89
N TRP A 180 -5.91 -5.28 31.41
CA TRP A 180 -6.95 -5.82 30.53
C TRP A 180 -7.26 -7.28 30.87
N THR A 181 -8.48 -7.68 30.55
CA THR A 181 -8.95 -9.06 30.65
C THR A 181 -9.74 -9.40 29.41
N VAL A 182 -9.38 -10.51 28.76
CA VAL A 182 -10.08 -11.04 27.58
C VAL A 182 -10.65 -12.40 27.95
N THR A 183 -11.96 -12.55 27.82
CA THR A 183 -12.69 -13.82 27.98
C THR A 183 -13.40 -14.17 26.68
N ALA A 184 -13.92 -15.39 26.56
CA ALA A 184 -14.77 -15.77 25.42
C ALA A 184 -15.96 -14.81 25.23
N GLY A 185 -16.53 -14.30 26.32
CA GLY A 185 -17.70 -13.41 26.31
C GLY A 185 -17.40 -11.93 26.03
N GLY A 186 -16.14 -11.49 26.08
CA GLY A 186 -15.81 -10.09 25.79
C GLY A 186 -14.48 -9.61 26.37
N ILE A 187 -14.20 -8.33 26.12
CA ILE A 187 -12.96 -7.66 26.52
C ILE A 187 -13.30 -6.62 27.60
N ARG A 188 -12.56 -6.63 28.71
CA ARG A 188 -12.62 -5.59 29.75
C ARG A 188 -11.27 -4.89 29.85
N LEU A 189 -11.32 -3.56 29.76
CA LEU A 189 -10.17 -2.70 30.03
C LEU A 189 -10.33 -2.13 31.44
N HIS A 190 -9.33 -2.37 32.27
CA HIS A 190 -9.26 -1.82 33.62
C HIS A 190 -8.46 -0.54 33.56
N ALA A 191 -9.13 0.61 33.64
CA ALA A 191 -8.45 1.90 33.80
C ALA A 191 -8.27 2.16 35.31
N GLY A 192 -7.02 2.23 35.77
CA GLY A 192 -6.71 2.85 37.07
C GLY A 192 -6.70 4.37 36.93
N GLY A 193 -6.71 5.10 38.05
CA GLY A 193 -6.56 6.58 38.05
C GLY A 193 -5.25 7.10 37.47
N THR A 194 -4.33 6.20 37.08
CA THR A 194 -3.04 6.49 36.45
C THR A 194 -3.01 5.98 35.01
N LYS A 195 -2.59 6.86 34.09
CA LYS A 195 -2.25 6.48 32.71
C LYS A 195 -0.94 5.68 32.75
N ARG A 196 -0.93 4.47 32.18
CA ARG A 196 0.26 3.63 32.05
C ARG A 196 0.58 3.39 30.58
N THR A 197 1.85 3.53 30.23
CA THR A 197 2.37 3.12 28.93
C THR A 197 2.60 1.61 28.94
N LEU A 198 2.09 0.91 27.93
CA LEU A 198 2.39 -0.51 27.73
C LEU A 198 3.80 -0.65 27.18
N ASP A 199 4.58 -1.57 27.73
CA ASP A 199 5.85 -1.93 27.12
C ASP A 199 5.60 -2.73 25.80
N PRO A 200 6.61 -2.87 24.92
CA PRO A 200 6.44 -3.59 23.65
C PRO A 200 5.98 -5.06 23.81
N ARG A 201 6.31 -5.71 24.92
CA ARG A 201 5.92 -7.10 25.20
C ARG A 201 4.45 -7.17 25.60
N GLU A 202 4.01 -6.26 26.45
CA GLU A 202 2.61 -6.12 26.88
C GLU A 202 1.70 -5.71 25.72
N ALA A 203 2.17 -4.83 24.84
CA ALA A 203 1.49 -4.47 23.60
C ALA A 203 1.33 -5.70 22.68
N ALA A 204 2.38 -6.51 22.54
CA ALA A 204 2.33 -7.76 21.77
C ALA A 204 1.37 -8.80 22.39
N ASP A 205 1.32 -8.89 23.72
CA ASP A 205 0.41 -9.79 24.43
C ASP A 205 -1.06 -9.36 24.29
N LEU A 206 -1.33 -8.05 24.36
CA LEU A 206 -2.67 -7.51 24.08
C LEU A 206 -3.08 -7.75 22.63
N GLN A 207 -2.21 -7.47 21.67
CA GLN A 207 -2.48 -7.74 20.25
C GLN A 207 -2.78 -9.23 20.02
N ALA A 208 -2.03 -10.12 20.66
CA ALA A 208 -2.24 -11.56 20.55
C ALA A 208 -3.58 -12.00 21.15
N ALA A 209 -3.95 -11.47 22.32
CA ALA A 209 -5.22 -11.77 22.98
C ALA A 209 -6.43 -11.29 22.16
N LEU A 210 -6.38 -10.07 21.60
CA LEU A 210 -7.42 -9.53 20.74
C LEU A 210 -7.58 -10.33 19.45
N THR A 211 -6.46 -10.70 18.82
CA THR A 211 -6.46 -11.54 17.62
C THR A 211 -7.09 -12.91 17.91
N ALA A 212 -6.73 -13.53 19.04
CA ALA A 212 -7.30 -14.81 19.46
C ALA A 212 -8.81 -14.71 19.75
N TRP A 213 -9.27 -13.64 20.39
CA TRP A 213 -10.68 -13.41 20.65
C TRP A 213 -11.50 -13.25 19.38
N LEU A 214 -11.02 -12.47 18.40
CA LEU A 214 -11.68 -12.33 17.10
C LEU A 214 -11.81 -13.68 16.37
N HIS A 215 -10.77 -14.51 16.39
CA HIS A 215 -10.84 -15.86 15.85
C HIS A 215 -11.82 -16.77 16.60
N HIS A 216 -11.91 -16.63 17.92
CA HIS A 216 -12.88 -17.36 18.73
C HIS A 216 -14.32 -16.96 18.37
N GLN A 217 -14.61 -15.65 18.27
CA GLN A 217 -15.93 -15.15 17.85
C GLN A 217 -16.33 -15.63 16.44
N GLN A 218 -15.39 -15.65 15.51
CA GLN A 218 -15.65 -16.16 14.15
C GLN A 218 -15.99 -17.66 14.13
N ARG A 219 -15.51 -18.43 15.11
CA ARG A 219 -15.79 -19.86 15.24
C ARG A 219 -17.07 -20.17 15.99
N THR A 220 -17.46 -19.31 16.93
CA THR A 220 -18.65 -19.50 17.77
C THR A 220 -19.89 -18.79 17.22
N ARG A 221 -19.73 -17.87 16.26
CA ARG A 221 -20.87 -17.24 15.58
C ARG A 221 -21.53 -18.25 14.64
N PRO A 222 -22.84 -18.56 14.81
CA PRO A 222 -23.56 -19.40 13.88
C PRO A 222 -23.63 -18.72 12.50
N PRO A 223 -23.57 -19.48 11.39
CA PRO A 223 -23.76 -18.93 10.06
C PRO A 223 -25.23 -18.49 9.90
N GLY A 224 -25.47 -17.18 9.94
CA GLY A 224 -26.74 -16.58 9.55
C GLY A 224 -27.76 -16.41 10.68
N THR A 225 -27.80 -15.19 11.22
CA THR A 225 -29.01 -14.40 11.42
C THR A 225 -28.70 -12.95 11.08
#